data_AF-A0A2W7B8Q6-F1
#
_entry.id   AF-A0A2W7B8Q6-F1
#
_cell.length_a   1.000
_cell.length_b   1.000
_cell.length_c   1.000
_cell.angle_alpha   90.00
_cell.angle_beta   90.00
_cell.angle_gamma   90.00
#
_symmetry.space_group_name_H-M   'P 1'
#
loop_
_entity.id
_entity.type
_entity.pdbx_description
1 polymer ?
#
loop_
_entity_poly.entity_id
_entity_poly.type
_entity_poly.pdbx_seq_one_letter_code
_entity_poly.pdbx_strand_id
1 'polypeptide(L)'
;MLSINLDRETESYLAEIIAQENTSSEEILKKLIYQHWQTLKPRQTLAQRRGNPPKHLLQNAASDTSLRENRKKIVSEYIQNRHQKHN
;
A
#
# COMPACT_ATOMS: atom_id res chain seq x y z
N MET A 1 5.20 20.55 -26.00
CA MET A 1 5.50 19.22 -26.55
C MET A 1 6.84 18.79 -25.99
N LEU A 2 6.92 17.63 -25.32
CA LEU A 2 8.19 17.05 -24.94
C LEU A 2 8.81 16.46 -26.23
N SER A 3 10.03 16.87 -26.59
CA SER A 3 10.77 16.23 -27.69
C SER A 3 11.65 15.15 -27.09
N ILE A 4 11.41 13.91 -27.49
CA ILE A 4 12.15 12.74 -27.00
C ILE A 4 12.94 12.21 -28.19
N ASN A 5 14.25 12.14 -28.04
CA ASN A 5 15.10 11.47 -29.01
C ASN A 5 15.11 9.98 -28.65
N LEU A 6 14.66 9.14 -29.57
CA LEU A 6 14.70 7.69 -29.44
C LEU A 6 15.85 7.16 -30.28
N ASP A 7 16.48 6.08 -29.82
CA ASP A 7 17.44 5.35 -30.64
C ASP A 7 16.72 4.68 -31.81
N ARG A 8 17.41 4.50 -32.94
CA ARG A 8 16.84 3.93 -34.18
C ARG A 8 16.13 2.60 -33.98
N GLU A 9 16.66 1.74 -33.10
CA GLU A 9 16.03 0.47 -32.76
C GLU A 9 14.70 0.66 -32.02
N THR A 10 14.66 1.62 -31.09
CA THR A 10 13.45 1.94 -30.31
C THR A 10 12.37 2.58 -31.17
N GLU A 11 12.75 3.38 -32.17
CA GLU A 11 11.81 3.90 -33.17
C GLU A 11 11.16 2.77 -33.99
N SER A 12 11.93 1.73 -34.35
CA SER A 12 11.39 0.54 -35.03
C SER A 12 10.34 -0.16 -34.17
N TYR A 13 10.62 -0.37 -32.88
CA TYR A 13 9.67 -0.98 -31.95
C TYR A 13 8.40 -0.14 -31.77
N LEU A 14 8.54 1.18 -31.68
CA LEU A 14 7.40 2.09 -31.58
C LEU A 14 6.50 1.95 -32.83
N ALA A 15 7.09 1.91 -34.02
CA ALA A 15 6.36 1.76 -35.27
C ALA A 15 5.61 0.42 -35.35
N GLU A 16 6.23 -0.67 -34.92
CA GLU A 16 5.60 -1.99 -34.85
C GLU A 16 4.42 -2.02 -33.87
N ILE A 17 4.57 -1.43 -32.67
CA ILE A 17 3.51 -1.37 -31.66
C ILE A 17 2.33 -0.53 -32.16
N ILE A 18 2.61 0.62 -32.79
CA ILE A 18 1.58 1.48 -33.38
C ILE A 18 0.80 0.70 -34.45
N ALA A 19 1.50 -0.03 -35.33
CA ALA A 19 0.86 -0.82 -36.37
C ALA A 19 0.00 -1.97 -35.82
N GLN A 20 0.44 -2.60 -34.72
CA GLN A 20 -0.27 -3.74 -34.12
C GLN A 20 -1.46 -3.31 -33.25
N GLU A 21 -1.29 -2.30 -32.39
CA GLU A 21 -2.36 -1.83 -31.48
C GLU A 21 -3.32 -0.84 -32.17
N ASN A 22 -2.96 -0.30 -33.34
CA ASN A 22 -3.70 0.75 -34.07
C ASN A 22 -3.99 1.97 -33.17
N THR A 23 -2.98 2.40 -32.42
CA THR A 23 -3.04 3.50 -31.44
C THR A 23 -2.00 4.57 -31.75
N SER A 24 -2.12 5.73 -31.09
CA SER A 24 -1.14 6.80 -31.24
C SER A 24 0.11 6.60 -30.38
N SER A 25 1.23 7.17 -30.80
CA SER A 25 2.47 7.20 -30.01
C SER A 25 2.25 7.84 -28.63
N GLU A 26 1.39 8.87 -28.53
CA GLU A 26 1.06 9.54 -27.28
C GLU A 26 0.36 8.61 -26.28
N GLU A 27 -0.60 7.80 -26.74
CA GLU A 27 -1.33 6.85 -25.90
C GLU A 27 -0.41 5.73 -25.38
N ILE A 28 0.45 5.21 -26.25
CA ILE A 28 1.46 4.21 -25.88
C ILE A 28 2.38 4.80 -24.81
N LEU A 29 2.84 6.04 -24.99
CA LEU A 29 3.74 6.71 -24.07
C LEU A 29 3.07 6.96 -22.71
N LYS A 30 1.80 7.38 -22.69
CA LYS A 30 1.00 7.50 -21.45
C LYS A 30 0.87 6.16 -20.71
N LYS A 31 0.58 5.09 -21.44
CA LYS A 31 0.45 3.72 -20.91
C LYS A 31 1.77 3.23 -20.31
N LEU A 32 2.88 3.42 -21.01
CA LEU A 32 4.22 3.04 -20.55
C LEU A 32 4.65 3.83 -19.32
N ILE A 33 4.45 5.15 -19.29
CA ILE A 33 4.75 5.97 -18.10
C ILE A 33 3.95 5.47 -16.90
N TYR A 34 2.66 5.22 -17.09
CA TYR A 34 1.80 4.74 -16.01
C TYR A 34 2.25 3.38 -15.47
N GLN A 35 2.57 2.43 -16.37
CA GLN A 35 3.10 1.12 -15.99
C GLN A 35 4.44 1.24 -15.27
N HIS A 36 5.36 2.05 -15.78
CA HIS A 36 6.65 2.29 -15.15
C HIS A 36 6.48 2.91 -13.74
N TRP A 37 5.63 3.91 -13.62
CA TRP A 37 5.28 4.51 -12.32
C TRP A 37 4.70 3.51 -11.33
N GLN A 38 3.88 2.57 -11.80
CA GLN A 38 3.38 1.48 -10.95
C GLN A 38 4.49 0.53 -10.50
N THR A 39 5.47 0.21 -11.36
CA THR A 39 6.60 -0.65 -11.00
C THR A 39 7.55 0.00 -9.99
N LEU A 40 7.72 1.32 -10.04
CA LEU A 40 8.49 2.07 -9.05
C LEU A 40 7.84 2.03 -7.67
N LYS A 41 6.52 1.83 -7.58
CA LYS A 41 5.85 1.69 -6.28
C LYS A 41 6.15 0.30 -5.69
N PRO A 42 6.70 0.22 -4.47
CA PRO A 42 6.87 -1.07 -3.81
C PRO A 42 5.51 -1.73 -3.68
N ARG A 43 5.44 -3.02 -4.06
CA ARG A 43 4.21 -3.80 -3.93
C ARG A 43 3.77 -3.79 -2.47
N GLN A 44 2.63 -3.15 -2.21
CA GLN A 44 2.07 -3.13 -0.86
C GLN A 44 1.73 -4.55 -0.43
N THR A 45 2.21 -4.97 0.75
CA THR A 45 1.82 -6.22 1.39
C THR A 45 0.32 -6.22 1.69
N LEU A 46 -0.29 -7.39 1.86
CA LEU A 46 -1.71 -7.48 2.27
C LEU A 46 -2.00 -6.67 3.54
N ALA A 47 -1.05 -6.65 4.48
CA ALA A 47 -1.16 -5.87 5.70
C ALA A 47 -1.18 -4.36 5.43
N GLN A 48 -0.31 -3.86 4.54
CA GLN A 48 -0.29 -2.45 4.13
C GLN A 48 -1.58 -2.03 3.43
N ARG A 49 -2.12 -2.88 2.56
CA ARG A 49 -3.41 -2.64 1.88
C ARG A 49 -4.59 -2.54 2.85
N ARG A 50 -4.51 -3.24 3.99
CA ARG A 50 -5.55 -3.27 5.03
C ARG A 50 -5.34 -2.24 6.14
N GLY A 51 -4.42 -1.29 5.95
CA GLY A 51 -4.20 -0.18 6.89
C GLY A 51 -3.03 -0.37 7.87
N ASN A 52 -2.14 -1.34 7.61
CA ASN A 52 -1.06 -1.78 8.49
C ASN A 52 -1.54 -2.37 9.82
N PRO A 53 -0.78 -3.30 10.44
CA PRO A 53 -1.09 -3.75 11.78
C PRO A 53 -0.89 -2.59 12.77
N PRO A 54 -1.70 -2.52 13.85
CA PRO A 54 -1.54 -1.50 14.87
C PRO A 54 -0.13 -1.51 15.45
N LYS A 55 0.56 -0.35 15.45
CA LYS A 55 1.97 -0.20 15.86
C LYS A 55 2.26 -0.64 17.31
N HIS A 56 1.24 -0.59 18.16
CA HIS A 56 1.33 -0.89 19.59
C HIS A 56 0.38 -2.02 20.00
N LEU A 57 0.14 -2.99 19.11
CA LEU A 57 -0.72 -4.12 19.40
C LEU A 57 -0.16 -4.90 20.60
N LEU A 58 -0.92 -4.93 21.69
CA LEU A 58 -0.58 -5.69 22.90
C LEU A 58 0.74 -5.29 23.58
N GLN A 59 1.29 -4.11 23.28
CA GLN A 59 2.59 -3.68 23.86
C GLN A 59 2.57 -3.60 25.40
N ASN A 60 1.40 -3.29 25.98
CA ASN A 60 1.20 -3.23 27.43
C ASN A 60 0.35 -4.41 27.94
N ALA A 61 0.12 -5.43 27.12
CA ALA A 61 -0.68 -6.57 27.52
C ALA A 61 0.13 -7.46 28.46
N ALA A 62 -0.46 -7.84 29.59
CA ALA A 62 0.12 -8.85 30.47
C ALA A 62 0.35 -10.17 29.69
N SER A 63 1.41 -10.90 30.05
CA SER A 63 1.79 -12.19 29.41
C SER A 63 0.66 -13.23 29.42
N ASP A 64 -0.29 -13.11 30.36
CA ASP A 64 -1.42 -14.02 30.52
C ASP A 64 -2.74 -13.54 29.85
N THR A 65 -2.65 -12.67 28.84
CA THR A 65 -3.82 -12.13 28.12
C THR A 65 -4.38 -13.05 27.02
N SER A 66 -3.81 -14.25 26.88
CA SER A 66 -4.28 -15.27 25.95
C SER A 66 -5.65 -15.83 26.37
N LEU A 67 -5.91 -15.94 27.68
CA LEU A 67 -7.18 -16.40 28.21
C LEU A 67 -8.23 -15.28 28.23
N ARG A 68 -9.46 -15.64 27.82
CA ARG A 68 -10.58 -14.70 27.75
C ARG A 68 -10.91 -14.09 29.12
N GLU A 69 -10.82 -14.88 30.18
CA GLU A 69 -11.16 -14.42 31.54
C GLU A 69 -10.17 -13.37 32.04
N ASN A 70 -8.87 -13.56 31.77
CA ASN A 70 -7.85 -12.57 32.08
C ASN A 70 -8.06 -11.26 31.30
N ARG A 71 -8.46 -11.35 30.02
CA ARG A 71 -8.82 -10.16 29.23
C ARG A 71 -10.00 -9.40 29.84
N LYS A 72 -11.05 -10.11 30.28
CA LYS A 72 -12.22 -9.49 30.93
C LYS A 72 -11.83 -8.75 32.20
N LYS A 73 -10.99 -9.37 33.04
CA LYS A 73 -10.52 -8.78 34.29
C LYS A 73 -9.76 -7.48 34.04
N ILE A 74 -8.78 -7.50 33.14
CA ILE A 74 -7.97 -6.31 32.78
C ILE A 74 -8.86 -5.16 32.27
N VAL A 75 -9.85 -5.47 31.41
CA VAL A 75 -10.78 -4.46 30.89
C VAL A 75 -11.65 -3.88 32.02
N SER A 76 -12.16 -4.72 32.94
CA SER A 76 -12.96 -4.24 34.07
C SER A 76 -12.16 -3.32 34.99
N GLU A 77 -10.90 -3.67 35.30
CA GLU A 77 -10.00 -2.85 36.12
C GLU A 77 -9.71 -1.50 35.43
N TYR A 78 -9.44 -1.52 34.12
CA TYR A 78 -9.23 -0.29 33.35
C TYR A 78 -10.45 0.64 33.38
N ILE A 79 -11.66 0.10 33.19
CA ILE A 79 -12.90 0.89 33.22
C ILE A 79 -13.11 1.50 34.60
N GLN A 80 -12.96 0.71 35.68
CA GLN A 80 -13.11 1.20 37.05
C GLN A 80 -12.12 2.32 37.37
N ASN A 81 -10.83 2.12 37.04
CA ASN A 81 -9.78 3.11 37.28
C ASN A 81 -10.02 4.40 36.48
N ARG A 82 -10.58 4.31 35.27
CA ARG A 82 -10.94 5.48 34.46
C ARG A 82 -12.07 6.28 35.12
N HIS A 83 -13.09 5.61 35.66
CA HIS A 83 -14.18 6.28 36.36
C HIS A 83 -13.73 6.90 37.68
N GLN A 84 -12.80 6.27 38.41
CA GLN A 84 -12.25 6.82 39.64
C GLN A 84 -11.38 8.06 39.43
N LYS A 85 -10.65 8.16 38.30
CA LYS A 85 -9.83 9.33 37.96
C LYS A 85 -10.64 10.56 37.52
N HIS A 86 -11.91 10.38 37.16
CA HIS A 86 -12.79 11.45 36.71
C HIS A 86 -13.72 11.98 37.82
N ASN A 87 -13.63 11.42 39.03
CA ASN A 87 -14.25 11.92 40.26
C ASN A 87 -13.16 12.54 41.15
#